data_AF-A0A0P7MZ22-F1
#
_entry.id   AF-A0A0P7MZ22-F1
#
_cell.length_a   1.000
_cell.length_b   1.000
_cell.length_c   1.000
_cell.angle_alpha   90.00
_cell.angle_beta   90.00
_cell.angle_gamma   90.00
#
_symmetry.space_group_name_H-M   'P 1'
#
loop_
_entity.id
_entity.type
_entity.pdbx_description
1 polymer ?
#
loop_
_entity_poly.entity_id
_entity_poly.type
_entity_poly.pdbx_seq_one_letter_code
_entity_poly.pdbx_strand_id
1 'polypeptide(L)' 'MGESLPQTSWHKYIGAIQRAELVLVIGTSLEVYPVNQLPMMTKGKTVYIDLDTSQHTTPFDLTIEGKIKEVLQQIPI' A
#
# COMPACT_ATOMS: atom_id res chain seq x y z
N MET A 1 -21.83 -4.42 3.15
CA MET A 1 -21.99 -5.83 3.58
C MET A 1 -20.62 -6.45 3.54
N GLY A 2 -20.00 -6.59 4.72
CA GLY A 2 -18.65 -7.12 4.87
C GLY A 2 -18.70 -8.63 5.00
N GLU A 3 -18.32 -9.32 3.93
CA GLU A 3 -17.85 -10.68 4.09
C GLU A 3 -16.50 -10.62 4.81
N SER A 4 -16.29 -11.50 5.78
CA SER A 4 -14.98 -11.62 6.43
C SER A 4 -13.95 -12.00 5.37
N LEU A 5 -12.83 -11.29 5.34
CA LEU A 5 -11.71 -11.68 4.48
C LEU A 5 -11.36 -13.15 4.74
N PRO A 6 -11.04 -13.94 3.70
CA PRO A 6 -10.66 -15.34 3.88
C PRO A 6 -9.51 -15.44 4.89
N GLN A 7 -9.78 -16.03 6.06
CA GLN A 7 -8.90 -15.93 7.24
C GLN A 7 -7.49 -16.50 6.99
N THR A 8 -7.40 -17.56 6.16
CA THR A 8 -6.14 -18.19 5.78
C THR A 8 -5.30 -17.30 4.87
N SER A 9 -5.94 -16.60 3.93
CA SER A 9 -5.29 -15.63 3.07
C SER A 9 -4.84 -14.40 3.86
N TRP A 10 -5.66 -13.94 4.81
CA TRP A 10 -5.38 -12.76 5.63
C TRP A 10 -4.08 -12.87 6.45
N HIS A 11 -3.88 -13.97 7.18
CA HIS A 11 -2.65 -14.17 7.96
C HIS A 11 -1.39 -14.23 7.09
N LYS A 12 -1.50 -14.83 5.89
CA LYS A 12 -0.39 -14.89 4.93
C LYS A 12 0.01 -13.48 4.46
N TYR A 13 -0.97 -12.64 4.15
CA TYR A 13 -0.72 -11.25 3.72
C TYR A 13 -0.10 -10.41 4.83
N ILE A 14 -0.63 -10.49 6.06
CA ILE A 14 -0.05 -9.79 7.21
C ILE A 14 1.42 -10.20 7.41
N GLY A 15 1.69 -11.51 7.41
CA GLY A 15 3.04 -12.02 7.60
C GLY A 15 4.01 -11.58 6.49
N ALA A 16 3.54 -11.51 5.23
CA ALA A 16 4.34 -11.02 4.12
C ALA A 16 4.68 -9.53 4.29
N ILE A 17 3.69 -8.71 4.63
CA ILE A 17 3.85 -7.26 4.80
C ILE A 17 4.78 -6.95 5.98
N GLN A 18 4.60 -7.60 7.12
CA GLN A 18 5.46 -7.41 8.30
C GLN A 18 6.95 -7.69 8.03
N ARG A 19 7.25 -8.58 7.08
CA ARG A 19 8.62 -8.94 6.69
C ARG A 19 9.15 -8.18 5.47
N ALA A 20 8.31 -7.41 4.78
CA ALA A 20 8.69 -6.74 3.55
C ALA A 20 9.65 -5.58 3.83
N GLU A 21 10.79 -5.52 3.14
CA GLU A 21 11.72 -4.39 3.25
C GLU A 21 11.23 -3.15 2.49
N LEU A 22 10.28 -3.34 1.56
CA LEU A 22 9.59 -2.30 0.81
C LEU A 22 8.12 -2.69 0.62
N VAL A 23 7.21 -1.77 0.89
CA VAL A 23 5.77 -1.89 0.63
C VAL A 23 5.36 -0.77 -0.32
N LEU A 24 4.83 -1.16 -1.48
CA LEU A 24 4.34 -0.25 -2.51
C LEU A 24 2.81 -0.27 -2.51
N VAL A 25 2.21 0.88 -2.23
CA VAL A 25 0.75 1.09 -2.25
C VAL A 25 0.42 1.89 -3.49
N ILE A 26 -0.46 1.36 -4.34
CA ILE A 26 -0.68 1.89 -5.68
C ILE A 26 -2.17 1.97 -5.97
N GLY A 27 -2.66 3.13 -6.41
CA GLY A 27 -4.00 3.28 -7.00
C GLY A 27 -5.15 2.98 -6.05
N THR A 28 -5.08 3.45 -4.80
CA THR A 28 -6.11 3.19 -3.78
C THR A 28 -6.21 4.34 -2.78
N SER A 29 -7.43 4.74 -2.43
CA SER A 29 -7.70 5.79 -1.44
C SER A 29 -7.35 5.41 0.00
N LEU A 30 -7.10 4.12 0.29
CA LEU A 30 -6.90 3.60 1.65
C LEU A 30 -8.04 3.91 2.63
N GLU A 31 -9.29 3.98 2.15
CA GLU A 31 -10.46 4.23 3.02
C GLU A 31 -11.03 2.95 3.65
N VAL A 32 -10.72 1.78 3.07
CA VAL A 32 -11.33 0.51 3.48
C VAL A 32 -10.55 -0.13 4.63
N TYR A 33 -11.21 -0.25 5.78
CA TYR A 33 -10.72 -1.00 6.94
C TYR A 33 -10.91 -2.52 6.74
N PRO A 34 -9.99 -3.40 7.23
CA PRO A 34 -8.72 -3.11 7.90
C PRO A 34 -7.53 -2.93 6.95
N VAL A 35 -7.74 -3.02 5.64
CA VAL A 35 -6.67 -3.04 4.62
C VAL A 35 -5.81 -1.78 4.66
N ASN A 36 -6.41 -0.65 4.99
CA ASN A 36 -5.71 0.63 5.11
C ASN A 36 -4.65 0.70 6.21
N GLN A 37 -4.66 -0.21 7.18
CA GLN A 37 -3.65 -0.29 8.22
C GLN A 37 -2.41 -1.09 7.79
N LEU A 38 -2.55 -1.94 6.78
CA LEU A 38 -1.49 -2.86 6.35
C LEU A 38 -0.17 -2.16 6.01
N PRO A 39 -0.14 -1.02 5.28
CA PRO A 39 1.12 -0.38 4.93
C PRO A 39 1.97 0.01 6.15
N MET A 40 1.34 0.27 7.30
CA MET A 40 2.02 0.66 8.55
C MET A 40 2.47 -0.53 9.39
N MET A 41 2.19 -1.77 8.96
CA MET A 41 2.57 -2.98 9.70
C MET A 41 3.99 -3.45 9.37
N THR A 42 4.60 -2.94 8.31
CA THR A 42 6.00 -3.23 7.98
C THR A 42 6.97 -2.38 8.80
N LYS A 43 8.20 -2.88 8.98
CA LYS A 43 9.36 -2.08 9.41
C LYS A 43 10.21 -1.56 8.24
N GLY A 44 9.89 -1.99 7.03
CA GLY A 44 10.55 -1.57 5.79
C GLY A 44 10.09 -0.19 5.32
N LYS A 45 10.55 0.21 4.13
CA LYS A 45 10.14 1.46 3.48
C LYS A 45 8.75 1.37 2.89
N THR A 46 8.02 2.46 2.96
CA THR A 46 6.64 2.56 2.48
C THR A 46 6.55 3.63 1.40
N VAL A 47 5.98 3.27 0.26
CA VAL A 47 5.84 4.16 -0.89
C VAL A 47 4.39 4.18 -1.36
N TYR A 48 3.84 5.37 -1.54
CA TYR A 48 2.50 5.58 -2.07
C TYR A 48 2.55 6.20 -3.46
N ILE A 49 1.83 5.60 -4.41
CA ILE A 49 1.71 6.07 -5.79
C ILE A 49 0.23 6.21 -6.14
N ASP A 50 -0.21 7.44 -6.39
CA ASP A 50 -1.58 7.70 -6.85
C ASP A 50 -1.63 8.97 -7.71
N LEU A 51 -2.73 9.14 -8.45
CA LEU A 51 -3.03 10.37 -9.17
C LEU A 51 -3.36 11.52 -8.22
N ASP A 52 -3.94 11.23 -7.07
CA ASP A 52 -4.26 12.21 -6.03
C ASP A 52 -3.66 11.76 -4.71
N THR A 53 -2.62 12.48 -4.28
CA THR A 53 -1.90 12.20 -3.04
C THR A 53 -2.45 12.97 -1.84
N SER A 54 -3.42 13.85 -2.05
CA SER A 54 -4.01 14.68 -0.99
C SER A 54 -5.01 13.91 -0.11
N GLN A 55 -5.47 12.74 -0.56
CA GLN A 55 -6.59 12.03 0.06
C GLN A 55 -6.22 11.11 1.22
N HIS A 56 -4.94 10.80 1.42
CA HIS A 56 -4.51 9.92 2.51
C HIS A 56 -3.81 10.69 3.62
N THR A 57 -4.11 10.35 4.87
CA THR A 57 -3.41 10.88 6.07
C THR A 57 -2.27 9.97 6.54
N THR A 58 -2.11 8.81 5.90
CA THR A 58 -1.09 7.82 6.24
C THR A 58 0.31 8.37 5.97
N PRO A 59 1.25 8.30 6.93
CA PRO A 59 2.62 8.77 6.74
C PRO A 59 3.45 7.73 5.99
N PHE A 60 3.61 7.91 4.67
CA PHE A 60 4.54 7.11 3.86
C PHE A 60 5.95 7.70 3.88
N ASP A 61 6.99 6.86 3.71
CA ASP A 61 8.37 7.34 3.55
C ASP A 61 8.55 8.13 2.24
N LEU A 62 7.79 7.78 1.20
CA LEU A 62 7.78 8.48 -0.10
C LEU A 62 6.38 8.47 -0.69
N THR A 63 5.97 9.61 -1.23
CA THR A 63 4.71 9.78 -1.96
C THR A 63 5.01 10.29 -3.36
N ILE A 64 4.45 9.64 -4.38
CA ILE A 64 4.61 9.98 -5.79
C ILE A 64 3.24 10.26 -6.38
N GLU A 65 3.03 11.50 -6.81
CA GLU A 65 1.84 11.89 -7.54
C GLU A 65 2.04 11.66 -9.04
N GLY A 66 1.14 10.89 -9.65
CA GLY A 66 1.16 10.66 -11.09
C GLY A 66 0.43 9.40 -11.54
N LYS A 67 0.32 9.23 -12.86
CA LYS A 67 -0.23 7.98 -13.40
C LYS A 67 0.72 6.84 -13.10
N ILE A 68 0.20 5.80 -12.48
CA ILE A 68 0.92 4.56 -12.13
C ILE A 68 1.80 4.07 -13.28
N LYS A 69 1.24 4.00 -14.50
CA LYS A 69 1.97 3.57 -15.69
C LYS A 69 3.20 4.44 -15.98
N GLU A 70 3.04 5.76 -15.91
CA GLU A 70 4.10 6.73 -16.21
C GLU A 70 5.18 6.72 -15.12
N VAL A 71 4.79 6.53 -13.86
CA VAL A 71 5.71 6.41 -12.73
C VAL A 71 6.53 5.12 -12.84
N LEU A 72 5.87 3.97 -13.05
CA LEU A 72 6.56 2.68 -13.12
C LEU A 72 7.49 2.58 -14.34
N GLN A 73 7.19 3.28 -15.45
CA GLN A 73 8.07 3.33 -16.62
C GLN A 73 9.40 4.06 -16.39
N GLN A 74 9.52 4.85 -15.33
CA GLN A 74 10.77 5.54 -14.97
C GLN A 74 11.71 4.64 -14.16
N ILE A 75 11.23 3.47 -13.69
CA ILE A 75 12.03 2.54 -12.90
C ILE A 75 12.82 1.65 -13.88
N PRO A 76 14.16 1.71 -13.88
CA PRO A 76 14.97 0.81 -14.68
C PRO A 76 14.82 -0.63 -14.16
N ILE A 77 14.75 -1.57 -15.09
CA ILE A 77 14.72 -3.02 -14.82
C ILE A 77 16.15 -3.55 -14.81
#